data_AF-A0A9P0IFQ4-F1
#
_entry.id   AF-A0A9P0IFQ4-F1
#
_cell.length_a   1.000
_cell.length_b   1.000
_cell.length_c   1.000
_cell.angle_alpha   90.00
_cell.angle_beta   90.00
_cell.angle_gamma   90.00
#
_symmetry.space_group_name_H-M   'P 1'
#
loop_
_entity.id
_entity.type
_entity.pdbx_description
1 polymer ?
#
loop_
_entity_poly.entity_id
_entity_poly.type
_entity_poly.pdbx_seq_one_letter_code
_entity_poly.pdbx_strand_id
1 'polypeptide(L)'
;MANAEMLTMYIKKLSHPLKEIRERSLLLLLAKLKLGWELEDELSGTRELLEGILAWFQTPQQSLQSEALELLLTTIKATSESNDDSDINRYRSLNTTECVRVLLFPWVELCQSDKKTLLLVEDALRLLKSTRRCCRFIRDVFLRDFYAEIFLNRPEIIKSLLTISDGNHGGRPGEALCVLLYITKALRARLLQLSSLDLIHETNKVSEEHRDMIDDDVNLELQEIAGESHLRTPAEEDGLVVLRQLPAPLYALDTLHAVLTIMARSVVLADPVDKTEFLNVRELNTCLCLIESLVELLLDCINDSFWSMDHNAKTYRDISHKSCMVMRLMGDLLNKYRKSFFDDLDRSHHRVAWLRLTFCAEKLLHWARDSALPPTSLVNALQIAQLDPGVELFYPTLSKKIELVLQSTRITVNQEYKSKYKELKKLFSSMDGAAQFMNNKKLHKSKKVLTCIKSCIPILELFQSEHLLADMSDILVKQAKDLDFNDSDWSVARSIALSLMGHNVDWVQITFYKSLAEMVKSVLVGDENEKSLTLLCDVGILTEICCHGLSSKCKETTGLTQILDVLKQDVVLDDEGHYISRNTMQPALEPSLRRSTLQQLAVINVTDGGRLSSISGVCNQLRVYT
;
A
#
# COMPACT_ATOMS: atom_id res chain seq x y z
N MET A 1 -0.07 -15.98 -48.64
CA MET A 1 -0.55 -16.77 -49.79
C MET A 1 -1.09 -18.16 -49.39
N ALA A 2 -0.30 -19.21 -49.15
CA ALA A 2 -0.86 -20.56 -48.88
C ALA A 2 -1.73 -20.67 -47.61
N ASN A 3 -1.44 -19.87 -46.57
CA ASN A 3 -2.19 -19.88 -45.31
C ASN A 3 -3.56 -19.17 -45.42
N ALA A 4 -3.65 -18.14 -46.26
CA ALA A 4 -4.86 -17.35 -46.42
C ALA A 4 -5.91 -18.03 -47.30
N GLU A 5 -5.50 -18.64 -48.41
CA GLU A 5 -6.39 -19.48 -49.24
C GLU A 5 -7.03 -20.59 -48.40
N MET A 6 -6.25 -21.19 -47.49
CA MET A 6 -6.74 -22.19 -46.55
C MET A 6 -7.75 -21.63 -45.54
N LEU A 7 -7.54 -20.41 -45.01
CA LEU A 7 -8.51 -19.75 -44.11
C LEU A 7 -9.83 -19.46 -44.83
N THR A 8 -9.80 -18.92 -46.04
CA THR A 8 -10.98 -18.66 -46.86
C THR A 8 -11.79 -19.95 -47.11
N MET A 9 -11.12 -21.10 -47.29
CA MET A 9 -11.79 -22.40 -47.41
C MET A 9 -12.51 -22.82 -46.13
N TYR A 10 -11.99 -22.51 -44.94
CA TYR A 10 -12.68 -22.81 -43.68
C TYR A 10 -13.81 -21.82 -43.39
N ILE A 11 -13.64 -20.54 -43.73
CA ILE A 11 -14.69 -19.51 -43.62
C ILE A 11 -15.91 -19.92 -44.43
N LYS A 12 -15.72 -20.33 -45.70
CA LYS A 12 -16.82 -20.82 -46.56
C LYS A 12 -17.51 -22.08 -46.02
N LYS A 13 -16.84 -22.89 -45.20
CA LYS A 13 -17.41 -24.10 -44.61
C LYS A 13 -18.23 -23.84 -43.35
N LEU A 14 -18.23 -22.62 -42.80
CA LEU A 14 -19.11 -22.23 -41.68
C LEU A 14 -20.59 -22.25 -42.07
N SER A 15 -20.92 -22.04 -43.34
CA SER A 15 -22.29 -22.09 -43.87
C SER A 15 -22.66 -23.44 -44.51
N HIS A 16 -21.83 -24.47 -44.34
CA HIS A 16 -22.05 -25.78 -44.97
C HIS A 16 -23.33 -26.47 -44.44
N PRO A 17 -24.12 -27.21 -45.26
CA PRO A 17 -25.37 -27.84 -44.81
C PRO A 17 -25.17 -28.89 -43.71
N LEU A 18 -24.06 -29.65 -43.76
CA LEU A 18 -23.72 -30.66 -42.76
C LEU A 18 -23.16 -30.05 -41.46
N LYS A 19 -23.80 -30.37 -40.33
CA LYS A 19 -23.45 -29.88 -38.97
C LYS A 19 -22.00 -30.17 -38.59
N GLU A 20 -21.52 -31.40 -38.80
CA GLU A 20 -20.15 -31.80 -38.43
C GLU A 20 -19.06 -31.00 -39.16
N ILE A 21 -19.32 -30.62 -40.42
CA ILE A 21 -18.37 -29.85 -41.24
C ILE A 21 -18.31 -28.40 -40.75
N ARG A 22 -19.47 -27.83 -40.37
CA ARG A 22 -19.54 -26.52 -39.74
C ARG A 22 -18.73 -26.50 -38.45
N GLU A 23 -19.00 -27.42 -37.53
CA GLU A 23 -18.37 -27.50 -36.19
C GLU A 23 -16.86 -27.66 -36.29
N ARG A 24 -16.40 -28.55 -37.17
CA ARG A 24 -14.98 -28.78 -37.40
C ARG A 24 -14.30 -27.55 -38.02
N SER A 25 -14.98 -26.83 -38.90
CA SER A 25 -14.42 -25.61 -39.51
C SER A 25 -14.29 -24.48 -38.49
N LEU A 26 -15.27 -24.33 -37.60
CA LEU A 26 -15.25 -23.37 -36.51
C LEU A 26 -14.08 -23.60 -35.54
N LEU A 27 -13.89 -24.83 -35.08
CA LEU A 27 -12.78 -25.19 -34.19
C LEU A 27 -11.41 -25.03 -34.86
N LEU A 28 -11.31 -25.36 -36.17
CA LEU A 28 -10.08 -25.18 -36.93
C LEU A 28 -9.72 -23.72 -37.15
N LEU A 29 -10.72 -22.85 -37.40
CA LEU A 29 -10.50 -21.40 -37.49
C LEU A 29 -9.99 -20.83 -36.17
N LEU A 30 -10.64 -21.20 -35.06
CA LEU A 30 -10.26 -20.74 -33.73
C LEU A 30 -8.85 -21.20 -33.34
N ALA A 31 -8.51 -22.46 -33.61
CA ALA A 31 -7.17 -22.98 -33.36
C ALA A 31 -6.10 -22.28 -34.23
N LYS A 32 -6.41 -21.99 -35.50
CA LYS A 32 -5.48 -21.32 -36.42
C LYS A 32 -5.24 -19.86 -36.05
N LEU A 33 -6.28 -19.11 -35.68
CA LEU A 33 -6.13 -17.74 -35.19
C LEU A 33 -5.33 -17.68 -33.89
N LYS A 34 -5.55 -18.62 -32.95
CA LYS A 34 -4.74 -18.75 -31.73
C LYS A 34 -3.25 -19.05 -32.00
N LEU A 35 -2.94 -19.66 -33.14
CA LEU A 35 -1.57 -19.92 -33.60
C LEU A 35 -0.97 -18.76 -34.41
N GLY A 36 -1.62 -17.60 -34.43
CA GLY A 36 -1.11 -16.38 -35.07
C GLY A 36 -1.30 -16.35 -36.59
N TRP A 37 -2.31 -17.05 -37.13
CA TRP A 37 -2.64 -16.94 -38.55
C TRP A 37 -3.42 -15.65 -38.80
N GLU A 38 -2.99 -14.85 -39.78
CA GLU A 38 -3.61 -13.58 -40.15
C GLU A 38 -4.65 -13.76 -41.26
N LEU A 39 -5.72 -12.95 -41.21
CA LEU A 39 -6.74 -12.88 -42.26
C LEU A 39 -6.23 -11.93 -43.36
N GLU A 40 -6.07 -12.41 -44.60
CA GLU A 40 -5.70 -11.53 -45.73
C GLU A 40 -6.91 -10.66 -46.16
N ASP A 41 -6.62 -9.41 -46.52
CA ASP A 41 -7.51 -8.32 -46.95
C ASP A 41 -8.61 -7.87 -45.95
N GLU A 42 -8.35 -6.72 -45.32
CA GLU A 42 -9.06 -6.11 -44.19
C GLU A 42 -10.59 -5.90 -44.36
N LEU A 43 -11.17 -6.12 -45.53
CA LEU A 43 -12.60 -5.87 -45.79
C LEU A 43 -13.39 -7.07 -46.32
N SER A 44 -12.77 -8.04 -47.00
CA SER A 44 -13.51 -9.15 -47.62
C SER A 44 -13.51 -10.40 -46.72
N GLY A 45 -12.34 -10.84 -46.25
CA GLY A 45 -12.21 -12.05 -45.43
C GLY A 45 -12.81 -11.94 -44.03
N THR A 46 -12.61 -10.80 -43.36
CA THR A 46 -13.21 -10.47 -42.05
C THR A 46 -14.72 -10.38 -42.13
N ARG A 47 -15.26 -9.76 -43.19
CA ARG A 47 -16.70 -9.65 -43.40
C ARG A 47 -17.35 -11.02 -43.64
N GLU A 48 -16.78 -11.85 -44.52
CA GLU A 48 -17.29 -13.20 -44.78
C GLU A 48 -17.25 -14.08 -43.52
N LEU A 49 -16.21 -13.94 -42.68
CA LEU A 49 -16.11 -14.63 -41.39
C LEU A 49 -17.19 -14.16 -40.42
N LEU A 50 -17.41 -12.85 -40.29
CA LEU A 50 -18.44 -12.29 -39.41
C LEU A 50 -19.85 -12.71 -39.86
N GLU A 51 -20.14 -12.65 -41.17
CA GLU A 51 -21.41 -13.11 -41.73
C GLU A 51 -21.62 -14.62 -41.46
N GLY A 52 -20.57 -15.43 -41.61
CA GLY A 52 -20.61 -16.87 -41.30
C GLY A 52 -20.83 -17.19 -39.81
N ILE A 53 -20.23 -16.42 -38.91
CA ILE A 53 -20.43 -16.57 -37.46
C ILE A 53 -21.81 -16.08 -37.03
N LEU A 54 -22.32 -14.97 -37.59
CA LEU A 54 -23.66 -14.47 -37.28
C LEU A 54 -24.75 -15.44 -37.76
N ALA A 55 -24.58 -16.03 -38.94
CA ALA A 55 -25.46 -17.08 -39.45
C ALA A 55 -25.44 -18.34 -38.57
N TRP A 56 -24.35 -18.60 -37.84
CA TRP A 56 -24.25 -19.71 -36.87
C TRP A 56 -25.33 -19.63 -35.79
N PHE A 57 -25.57 -18.42 -35.27
CA PHE A 57 -26.57 -18.17 -34.23
C PHE A 57 -28.00 -18.15 -34.77
N GLN A 58 -28.19 -18.17 -36.08
CA GLN A 58 -29.52 -18.23 -36.70
C GLN A 58 -30.00 -19.67 -36.98
N THR A 59 -29.16 -20.67 -36.74
CA THR A 59 -29.50 -22.09 -37.02
C THR A 59 -30.29 -22.72 -35.85
N PRO A 60 -31.39 -23.47 -36.11
CA PRO A 60 -32.32 -23.95 -35.06
C PRO A 60 -31.77 -25.02 -34.07
N GLN A 61 -30.55 -25.53 -34.28
CA GLN A 61 -29.84 -26.40 -33.34
C GLN A 61 -28.42 -25.86 -33.15
N GLN A 62 -28.27 -24.93 -32.21
CA GLN A 62 -27.00 -24.28 -31.90
C GLN A 62 -26.09 -25.22 -31.09
N SER A 63 -24.86 -25.43 -31.55
CA SER A 63 -23.79 -26.16 -30.88
C SER A 63 -22.50 -25.33 -30.92
N LEU A 64 -21.60 -25.56 -29.95
CA LEU A 64 -20.32 -24.84 -29.82
C LEU A 64 -20.47 -23.30 -29.75
N GLN A 65 -21.47 -22.82 -28.99
CA GLN A 65 -21.76 -21.39 -28.83
C GLN A 65 -20.60 -20.61 -28.20
N SER A 66 -19.91 -21.21 -27.22
CA SER A 66 -18.79 -20.57 -26.53
C SER A 66 -17.62 -20.34 -27.49
N GLU A 67 -17.34 -21.31 -28.34
CA GLU A 67 -16.27 -21.28 -29.33
C GLU A 67 -16.60 -20.33 -30.47
N ALA A 68 -17.88 -20.25 -30.88
CA ALA A 68 -18.35 -19.26 -31.85
C ALA A 68 -18.21 -17.82 -31.32
N LEU A 69 -18.56 -17.59 -30.04
CA LEU A 69 -18.39 -16.29 -29.38
C LEU A 69 -16.91 -15.94 -29.20
N GLU A 70 -16.06 -16.91 -28.86
CA GLU A 70 -14.61 -16.72 -28.73
C GLU A 70 -13.99 -16.35 -30.08
N LEU A 71 -14.43 -16.98 -31.18
CA LEU A 71 -13.99 -16.64 -32.53
C LEU A 71 -14.42 -15.22 -32.92
N LEU A 72 -15.65 -14.84 -32.59
CA LEU A 72 -16.19 -13.49 -32.83
C LEU A 72 -15.35 -12.43 -32.10
N LEU A 73 -15.10 -12.63 -30.81
CA LEU A 73 -14.29 -11.74 -29.98
C LEU A 73 -12.86 -11.60 -30.49
N THR A 74 -12.24 -12.71 -30.91
CA THR A 74 -10.88 -12.71 -31.46
C THR A 74 -10.82 -11.92 -32.77
N THR A 75 -11.83 -12.07 -33.62
CA THR A 75 -11.91 -11.37 -34.92
C THR A 75 -12.10 -9.86 -34.74
N ILE A 76 -12.95 -9.42 -33.79
CA ILE A 76 -13.19 -8.00 -33.50
C ILE A 76 -11.95 -7.33 -32.90
N LYS A 77 -11.24 -8.02 -32.00
CA LYS A 77 -10.00 -7.50 -31.40
C LYS A 77 -8.89 -7.32 -32.43
N ALA A 78 -8.73 -8.27 -33.34
CA ALA A 78 -7.75 -8.15 -34.42
C ALA A 78 -8.03 -6.93 -35.34
N THR A 79 -9.30 -6.60 -35.60
CA THR A 79 -9.65 -5.40 -36.40
C THR A 79 -9.44 -4.07 -35.68
N SER A 80 -9.29 -4.06 -34.35
CA SER A 80 -8.98 -2.84 -33.58
C SER A 80 -7.48 -2.54 -33.46
N GLU A 81 -6.60 -3.53 -33.70
CA GLU A 81 -5.15 -3.38 -33.53
C GLU A 81 -4.42 -2.90 -34.80
N SER A 82 -5.07 -2.83 -35.98
CA SER A 82 -4.43 -2.42 -37.25
C SER A 82 -4.65 -0.95 -37.67
N ASN A 83 -5.40 -0.13 -36.90
CA ASN A 83 -5.63 1.29 -37.21
C ASN A 83 -4.79 2.27 -36.35
N ASP A 84 -3.60 1.84 -35.95
CA ASP A 84 -2.70 2.59 -35.09
C ASP A 84 -1.89 3.64 -35.89
N ASP A 85 -2.58 4.69 -36.37
CA ASP A 85 -1.94 5.99 -36.68
C ASP A 85 -2.92 7.17 -36.88
N SER A 86 -4.23 6.97 -36.67
CA SER A 86 -5.22 8.07 -36.68
C SER A 86 -5.98 8.28 -35.37
N ASP A 87 -5.70 7.45 -34.35
CA ASP A 87 -6.45 7.42 -33.09
C ASP A 87 -5.98 8.42 -32.02
N ILE A 88 -4.89 9.14 -32.26
CA ILE A 88 -4.44 10.23 -31.37
C ILE A 88 -5.44 11.42 -31.39
N ASN A 89 -6.24 11.57 -32.46
CA ASN A 89 -7.24 12.66 -32.56
C ASN A 89 -8.71 12.21 -32.43
N ARG A 90 -9.03 10.92 -32.50
CA ARG A 90 -10.40 10.42 -32.26
C ARG A 90 -10.67 10.07 -30.80
N TYR A 91 -9.66 9.65 -30.04
CA TYR A 91 -9.79 9.52 -28.57
C TYR A 91 -9.87 10.85 -27.82
N ARG A 92 -9.61 11.99 -28.48
CA ARG A 92 -9.86 13.32 -27.90
C ARG A 92 -11.31 13.78 -28.03
N SER A 93 -12.14 13.10 -28.83
CA SER A 93 -13.54 13.50 -29.08
C SER A 93 -14.59 12.73 -28.27
N LEU A 94 -14.18 11.83 -27.37
CA LEU A 94 -15.02 11.21 -26.33
C LEU A 94 -14.48 11.49 -24.92
N ASN A 95 -13.83 12.65 -24.74
CA ASN A 95 -13.78 13.31 -23.44
C ASN A 95 -15.20 13.77 -23.10
N THR A 96 -16.07 12.87 -22.64
CA THR A 96 -17.06 13.29 -21.66
C THR A 96 -16.29 13.59 -20.39
N THR A 97 -16.05 14.88 -20.20
CA THR A 97 -15.55 15.59 -19.03
C THR A 97 -16.42 15.40 -17.78
N GLU A 98 -16.95 14.19 -17.54
CA GLU A 98 -17.79 13.88 -16.39
C GLU A 98 -16.95 13.15 -15.34
N CYS A 99 -16.63 13.87 -14.26
CA CYS A 99 -15.95 13.32 -13.09
C CYS A 99 -16.78 12.25 -12.34
N VAL A 100 -18.10 12.26 -12.57
CA VAL A 100 -19.05 11.30 -12.01
C VAL A 100 -19.50 10.37 -13.12
N ARG A 101 -19.17 9.07 -13.00
CA ARG A 101 -19.58 8.04 -13.96
C ARG A 101 -21.04 7.66 -13.76
N VAL A 102 -21.45 7.50 -12.50
CA VAL A 102 -22.84 7.21 -12.14
C VAL A 102 -23.23 8.02 -10.90
N LEU A 103 -24.18 8.93 -11.10
CA LEU A 103 -24.80 9.69 -10.01
C LEU A 103 -26.07 9.01 -9.52
N LEU A 104 -26.93 8.61 -10.46
CA LEU A 104 -28.23 7.99 -10.23
C LEU A 104 -28.32 6.67 -10.99
N PHE A 105 -28.95 5.67 -10.40
CA PHE A 105 -29.27 4.43 -11.10
C PHE A 105 -30.58 4.56 -11.89
N PRO A 106 -30.83 3.69 -12.88
CA PRO A 106 -32.10 3.68 -13.60
C PRO A 106 -33.31 3.55 -12.65
N TRP A 107 -34.39 4.24 -13.01
CA TRP A 107 -35.65 4.11 -12.27
C TRP A 107 -36.29 2.75 -12.56
N VAL A 108 -36.74 2.07 -11.51
CA VAL A 108 -37.38 0.76 -11.60
C VAL A 108 -38.89 0.94 -11.47
N GLU A 109 -39.60 0.64 -12.55
CA GLU A 109 -41.06 0.59 -12.55
C GLU A 109 -41.54 -0.67 -11.81
N LEU A 110 -42.55 -0.48 -10.95
CA LEU A 110 -43.06 -1.54 -10.08
C LEU A 110 -44.54 -1.75 -10.34
N CYS A 111 -44.96 -3.01 -10.45
CA CYS A 111 -46.38 -3.33 -10.50
C CYS A 111 -47.03 -3.17 -9.10
N GLN A 112 -48.37 -3.16 -9.04
CA GLN A 112 -49.08 -2.83 -7.80
C GLN A 112 -48.84 -3.83 -6.65
N SER A 113 -48.59 -5.11 -6.97
CA SER A 113 -48.20 -6.10 -5.96
C SER A 113 -46.81 -5.83 -5.39
N ASP A 114 -45.87 -5.39 -6.22
CA ASP A 114 -44.50 -5.10 -5.80
C ASP A 114 -44.44 -3.85 -4.92
N LYS A 115 -45.21 -2.81 -5.27
CA LYS A 115 -45.41 -1.61 -4.43
C LYS A 115 -45.92 -1.99 -3.04
N LYS A 116 -46.91 -2.90 -2.95
CA LYS A 116 -47.42 -3.42 -1.67
C LYS A 116 -46.35 -4.20 -0.89
N THR A 117 -45.58 -5.06 -1.56
CA THR A 117 -44.49 -5.83 -0.93
C THR A 117 -43.44 -4.89 -0.35
N LEU A 118 -43.06 -3.84 -1.07
CA LEU A 118 -42.09 -2.85 -0.61
C LEU A 118 -42.57 -2.10 0.65
N LEU A 119 -43.84 -1.66 0.66
CA LEU A 119 -44.44 -1.00 1.82
C LEU A 119 -44.52 -1.95 3.03
N LEU A 120 -44.85 -3.22 2.82
CA LEU A 120 -44.85 -4.22 3.90
C LEU A 120 -43.46 -4.43 4.48
N VAL A 121 -42.41 -4.42 3.64
CA VAL A 121 -41.02 -4.49 4.11
C VAL A 121 -40.65 -3.25 4.92
N GLU A 122 -41.02 -2.06 4.46
CA GLU A 122 -40.78 -0.80 5.15
C GLU A 122 -41.45 -0.77 6.54
N ASP A 123 -42.73 -1.10 6.62
CA ASP A 123 -43.46 -1.17 7.89
C ASP A 123 -42.92 -2.26 8.82
N ALA A 124 -42.52 -3.40 8.27
CA ALA A 124 -41.91 -4.47 9.04
C ALA A 124 -40.55 -4.09 9.65
N LEU A 125 -39.76 -3.24 8.97
CA LEU A 125 -38.51 -2.72 9.51
C LEU A 125 -38.72 -1.72 10.63
N ARG A 126 -39.80 -0.91 10.57
CA ARG A 126 -40.20 -0.01 11.65
C ARG A 126 -40.63 -0.76 12.92
N LEU A 127 -41.13 -1.99 12.77
CA LEU A 127 -41.50 -2.86 13.88
C LEU A 127 -40.30 -3.68 14.40
N LEU A 128 -39.65 -3.19 15.47
CA LEU A 128 -38.43 -3.75 16.08
C LEU A 128 -38.48 -5.28 16.38
N LYS A 129 -39.67 -5.85 16.62
CA LYS A 129 -39.84 -7.29 16.90
C LYS A 129 -39.59 -8.18 15.68
N SER A 130 -39.79 -7.66 14.48
CA SER A 130 -39.71 -8.41 13.21
C SER A 130 -38.43 -8.13 12.42
N THR A 131 -37.61 -7.17 12.87
CA THR A 131 -36.42 -6.68 12.16
C THR A 131 -35.50 -7.79 11.69
N ARG A 132 -35.18 -8.77 12.54
CA ARG A 132 -34.29 -9.90 12.16
C ARG A 132 -34.86 -10.74 11.03
N ARG A 133 -36.17 -11.05 11.07
CA ARG A 133 -36.84 -11.85 10.03
C ARG A 133 -36.94 -11.05 8.73
N CYS A 134 -37.27 -9.76 8.84
CA CYS A 134 -37.34 -8.84 7.71
C CYS A 134 -35.98 -8.69 7.01
N CYS A 135 -34.89 -8.44 7.77
CA CYS A 135 -33.55 -8.35 7.20
C CYS A 135 -33.14 -9.60 6.41
N ARG A 136 -33.47 -10.80 6.90
CA ARG A 136 -33.22 -12.05 6.17
C ARG A 136 -34.07 -12.17 4.92
N PHE A 137 -35.34 -11.79 4.99
CA PHE A 137 -36.20 -11.77 3.81
C PHE A 137 -35.63 -10.84 2.73
N ILE A 138 -35.18 -9.64 3.10
CA ILE A 138 -34.54 -8.71 2.17
C ILE A 138 -33.31 -9.34 1.51
N ARG A 139 -32.44 -9.97 2.32
CA ARG A 139 -31.20 -10.58 1.84
C ARG A 139 -31.42 -11.82 0.96
N ASP A 140 -32.27 -12.73 1.42
CA ASP A 140 -32.34 -14.10 0.89
C ASP A 140 -33.41 -14.25 -0.20
N VAL A 141 -34.40 -13.36 -0.23
CA VAL A 141 -35.54 -13.41 -1.18
C VAL A 141 -35.57 -12.13 -2.00
N PHE A 142 -35.77 -10.97 -1.37
CA PHE A 142 -36.05 -9.73 -2.08
C PHE A 142 -34.93 -9.31 -3.05
N LEU A 143 -33.66 -9.40 -2.63
CA LEU A 143 -32.50 -9.08 -3.48
C LEU A 143 -32.29 -10.04 -4.66
N ARG A 144 -32.98 -11.18 -4.69
CA ARG A 144 -32.96 -12.12 -5.82
C ARG A 144 -34.06 -11.79 -6.83
N ASP A 145 -35.18 -11.28 -6.36
CA ASP A 145 -36.36 -10.99 -7.17
C ASP A 145 -36.29 -9.58 -7.79
N PHE A 146 -35.59 -8.64 -7.15
CA PHE A 146 -35.49 -7.24 -7.58
C PHE A 146 -34.05 -6.77 -7.78
N TYR A 147 -33.84 -5.88 -8.76
CA TYR A 147 -32.58 -5.16 -8.90
C TYR A 147 -32.32 -4.25 -7.70
N ALA A 148 -31.07 -4.21 -7.23
CA ALA A 148 -30.69 -3.49 -6.01
C ALA A 148 -30.86 -1.96 -6.11
N GLU A 149 -30.92 -1.39 -7.31
CA GLU A 149 -31.17 0.04 -7.53
C GLU A 149 -32.52 0.52 -6.96
N ILE A 150 -33.50 -0.38 -6.75
CA ILE A 150 -34.76 -0.07 -6.08
C ILE A 150 -34.56 0.58 -4.69
N PHE A 151 -33.51 0.20 -3.98
CA PHE A 151 -33.20 0.75 -2.66
C PHE A 151 -32.68 2.20 -2.73
N LEU A 152 -32.04 2.60 -3.82
CA LEU A 152 -31.62 3.98 -4.05
C LEU A 152 -32.79 4.83 -4.58
N ASN A 153 -33.62 4.24 -5.43
CA ASN A 153 -34.85 4.86 -5.98
C ASN A 153 -35.83 5.21 -4.85
N ARG A 154 -35.93 4.35 -3.83
CA ARG A 154 -36.84 4.50 -2.68
C ARG A 154 -36.05 4.29 -1.36
N PRO A 155 -35.39 5.34 -0.82
CA PRO A 155 -34.35 5.20 0.21
C PRO A 155 -34.83 4.92 1.64
N GLU A 156 -36.13 4.84 1.91
CA GLU A 156 -36.66 4.65 3.28
C GLU A 156 -36.22 3.35 3.94
N ILE A 157 -36.07 2.26 3.15
CA ILE A 157 -35.51 1.00 3.64
C ILE A 157 -34.06 1.19 4.09
N ILE A 158 -33.24 1.91 3.31
CA ILE A 158 -31.85 2.19 3.67
C ILE A 158 -31.79 3.01 4.97
N LYS A 159 -32.59 4.07 5.08
CA LYS A 159 -32.66 4.90 6.30
C LYS A 159 -33.05 4.09 7.53
N SER A 160 -34.02 3.19 7.37
CA SER A 160 -34.46 2.28 8.44
C SER A 160 -33.34 1.32 8.84
N LEU A 161 -32.65 0.71 7.88
CA LEU A 161 -31.52 -0.19 8.13
C LEU A 161 -30.36 0.51 8.84
N LEU A 162 -30.02 1.74 8.44
CA LEU A 162 -29.00 2.55 9.11
C LEU A 162 -29.39 2.86 10.56
N THR A 163 -30.64 3.26 10.80
CA THR A 163 -31.17 3.53 12.15
C THR A 163 -31.12 2.28 13.03
N ILE A 164 -31.49 1.12 12.49
CA ILE A 164 -31.40 -0.18 13.18
C ILE A 164 -29.94 -0.53 13.50
N SER A 165 -29.03 -0.32 12.54
CA SER A 165 -27.60 -0.61 12.71
C SER A 165 -26.92 0.26 13.78
N ASP A 166 -27.45 1.45 14.04
CA ASP A 166 -26.91 2.37 15.04
C ASP A 166 -27.13 1.87 16.49
N GLY A 167 -28.09 0.95 16.70
CA GLY A 167 -28.28 0.21 17.95
C GLY A 167 -28.99 0.95 19.08
N ASN A 168 -29.37 2.22 18.90
CA ASN A 168 -30.01 3.05 19.95
C ASN A 168 -31.37 2.51 20.45
N HIS A 169 -31.96 1.52 19.78
CA HIS A 169 -33.29 0.97 20.08
C HIS A 169 -33.28 -0.51 20.51
N GLY A 170 -32.16 -1.04 21.00
CA GLY A 170 -32.07 -2.43 21.48
C GLY A 170 -32.10 -3.50 20.37
N GLY A 171 -31.97 -3.09 19.11
CA GLY A 171 -31.82 -3.97 17.95
C GLY A 171 -30.40 -4.54 17.86
N ARG A 172 -30.27 -5.77 17.35
CA ARG A 172 -28.95 -6.35 17.02
C ARG A 172 -28.44 -5.72 15.73
N PRO A 173 -27.32 -4.98 15.73
CA PRO A 173 -26.84 -4.27 14.54
C PRO A 173 -26.46 -5.24 13.41
N GLY A 174 -26.01 -6.46 13.74
CA GLY A 174 -25.44 -7.40 12.78
C GLY A 174 -26.30 -7.76 11.58
N GLU A 175 -27.61 -7.97 11.73
CA GLU A 175 -28.45 -8.40 10.59
C GLU A 175 -28.73 -7.21 9.64
N ALA A 176 -28.90 -5.99 10.15
CA ALA A 176 -29.06 -4.80 9.33
C ALA A 176 -27.76 -4.44 8.59
N LEU A 177 -26.61 -4.53 9.26
CA LEU A 177 -25.29 -4.37 8.65
C LEU A 177 -25.05 -5.40 7.53
N CYS A 178 -25.48 -6.66 7.75
CA CYS A 178 -25.42 -7.68 6.71
C CYS A 178 -26.26 -7.27 5.49
N VAL A 179 -27.51 -6.84 5.68
CA VAL A 179 -28.35 -6.41 4.54
C VAL A 179 -27.71 -5.26 3.76
N LEU A 180 -27.17 -4.25 4.44
CA LEU A 180 -26.45 -3.14 3.80
C LEU A 180 -25.26 -3.63 2.97
N LEU A 181 -24.51 -4.64 3.46
CA LEU A 181 -23.42 -5.27 2.71
C LEU A 181 -23.90 -5.95 1.43
N TYR A 182 -24.99 -6.72 1.50
CA TYR A 182 -25.54 -7.39 0.30
C TYR A 182 -26.12 -6.39 -0.70
N ILE A 183 -26.82 -5.35 -0.24
CA ILE A 183 -27.30 -4.26 -1.10
C ILE A 183 -26.12 -3.58 -1.80
N THR A 184 -25.07 -3.20 -1.05
CA THR A 184 -23.87 -2.54 -1.61
C THR A 184 -23.19 -3.41 -2.67
N LYS A 185 -23.00 -4.70 -2.40
CA LYS A 185 -22.41 -5.64 -3.35
C LYS A 185 -23.25 -5.80 -4.61
N ALA A 186 -24.58 -5.90 -4.47
CA ALA A 186 -25.49 -6.01 -5.60
C ALA A 186 -25.53 -4.71 -6.44
N LEU A 187 -25.51 -3.54 -5.80
CA LEU A 187 -25.41 -2.24 -6.48
C LEU A 187 -24.12 -2.13 -7.28
N ARG A 188 -22.98 -2.53 -6.70
CA ARG A 188 -21.70 -2.51 -7.42
C ARG A 188 -21.68 -3.51 -8.58
N ALA A 189 -22.18 -4.72 -8.39
CA ALA A 189 -22.30 -5.70 -9.47
C ALA A 189 -23.17 -5.16 -10.62
N ARG A 190 -24.27 -4.50 -10.28
CA ARG A 190 -25.16 -3.84 -11.25
C ARG A 190 -24.47 -2.68 -11.96
N LEU A 191 -23.71 -1.85 -11.25
CA LEU A 191 -22.93 -0.77 -11.82
C LEU A 191 -21.94 -1.29 -12.87
N LEU A 192 -21.21 -2.36 -12.56
CA LEU A 192 -20.27 -2.98 -13.49
C LEU A 192 -20.96 -3.58 -14.72
N GLN A 193 -22.15 -4.17 -14.56
CA GLN A 193 -22.98 -4.63 -15.68
C GLN A 193 -23.47 -3.49 -16.57
N LEU A 194 -23.86 -2.35 -15.97
CA LEU A 194 -24.27 -1.16 -16.71
C LEU A 194 -23.09 -0.47 -17.41
N SER A 195 -21.88 -0.65 -16.88
CA SER A 195 -20.65 -0.05 -17.42
C SER A 195 -19.97 -0.89 -18.51
N SER A 196 -20.33 -2.17 -18.67
CA SER A 196 -19.88 -2.96 -19.82
C SER A 196 -20.60 -2.48 -21.08
N LEU A 197 -19.84 -2.12 -22.13
CA LEU A 197 -20.29 -1.47 -23.37
C LEU A 197 -21.41 -2.18 -24.16
N ASP A 198 -21.85 -3.37 -23.76
CA ASP A 198 -22.81 -4.20 -24.51
C ASP A 198 -24.29 -3.92 -24.22
N LEU A 199 -24.63 -2.90 -23.40
CA LEU A 199 -26.03 -2.59 -23.03
C LEU A 199 -26.44 -1.12 -23.21
N ILE A 200 -25.61 -0.25 -23.78
CA ILE A 200 -25.90 1.19 -23.92
C ILE A 200 -26.59 1.51 -25.26
N HIS A 201 -27.51 0.66 -25.73
CA HIS A 201 -28.25 0.94 -26.98
C HIS A 201 -29.79 0.93 -26.89
N GLU A 202 -30.39 0.98 -25.69
CA GLU A 202 -31.87 1.05 -25.61
C GLU A 202 -32.46 2.05 -24.59
N THR A 203 -31.74 3.09 -24.14
CA THR A 203 -32.32 4.08 -23.22
C THR A 203 -32.61 5.47 -23.79
N ASN A 204 -32.57 5.66 -25.12
CA ASN A 204 -33.00 6.93 -25.75
C ASN A 204 -33.93 6.71 -26.97
N LYS A 205 -35.03 5.98 -26.76
CA LYS A 205 -36.21 6.01 -27.64
C LYS A 205 -37.52 6.15 -26.86
N VAL A 206 -37.51 6.89 -25.76
CA VAL A 206 -38.75 7.47 -25.22
C VAL A 206 -38.67 8.97 -25.43
N SER A 207 -39.39 9.43 -26.46
CA SER A 207 -39.75 10.82 -26.79
C SER A 207 -39.39 11.16 -28.24
N GLU A 208 -40.17 10.65 -29.21
CA GLU A 208 -40.50 11.43 -30.42
C GLU A 208 -41.64 10.89 -31.30
N GLU A 209 -42.25 9.73 -30.99
CA GLU A 209 -43.35 9.18 -31.82
C GLU A 209 -44.78 9.45 -31.28
N HIS A 210 -44.96 10.24 -30.22
CA HIS A 210 -46.29 10.60 -29.70
C HIS A 210 -46.72 12.05 -30.00
N ARG A 211 -46.08 12.72 -30.98
CA ARG A 211 -46.44 14.09 -31.37
C ARG A 211 -47.30 14.22 -32.62
N ASP A 212 -47.67 13.12 -33.26
CA ASP A 212 -48.55 13.12 -34.43
C ASP A 212 -49.72 12.15 -34.21
N MET A 213 -50.74 12.58 -33.47
CA MET A 213 -52.15 12.17 -33.59
C MET A 213 -52.96 13.05 -32.61
N ILE A 214 -52.94 14.38 -32.83
CA ILE A 214 -53.97 15.28 -32.31
C ILE A 214 -54.94 15.49 -33.47
N ASP A 215 -55.97 14.65 -33.52
CA ASP A 215 -57.32 15.00 -33.98
C ASP A 215 -58.23 13.81 -33.68
N ASP A 216 -59.06 13.94 -32.65
CA ASP A 216 -60.51 13.89 -32.87
C ASP A 216 -61.27 14.11 -31.56
N ASP A 217 -61.94 15.25 -31.58
CA ASP A 217 -62.85 15.89 -30.65
C ASP A 217 -64.14 15.06 -30.43
N VAL A 218 -64.02 13.83 -29.89
CA VAL A 218 -65.19 12.94 -29.74
C VAL A 218 -65.38 12.36 -28.33
N ASN A 219 -64.43 12.53 -27.41
CA ASN A 219 -64.56 11.95 -26.05
C ASN A 219 -64.79 12.93 -24.91
N LEU A 220 -64.98 14.23 -25.20
CA LEU A 220 -65.27 15.21 -24.17
C LEU A 220 -66.75 15.23 -23.73
N GLU A 221 -67.69 14.77 -24.58
CA GLU A 221 -69.12 14.74 -24.26
C GLU A 221 -69.56 13.45 -23.52
N LEU A 222 -68.79 12.36 -23.60
CA LEU A 222 -69.09 11.09 -22.90
C LEU A 222 -68.63 11.06 -21.44
N GLN A 223 -67.76 12.00 -21.03
CA GLN A 223 -67.30 12.12 -19.64
C GLN A 223 -68.20 13.00 -18.76
N GLU A 224 -69.13 13.78 -19.33
CA GLU A 224 -70.08 14.59 -18.55
C GLU A 224 -71.38 13.84 -18.18
N ILE A 225 -71.64 12.65 -18.75
CA ILE A 225 -72.87 11.88 -18.50
C ILE A 225 -72.69 10.84 -17.38
N ALA A 226 -71.46 10.40 -17.09
CA ALA A 226 -71.17 9.46 -16.01
C ALA A 226 -70.65 10.21 -14.77
N GLY A 227 -71.57 10.82 -14.02
CA GLY A 227 -71.21 11.49 -12.77
C GLY A 227 -70.67 10.51 -11.73
N GLU A 228 -69.35 10.51 -11.51
CA GLU A 228 -68.71 9.93 -10.32
C GLU A 228 -67.32 10.58 -10.05
N SER A 229 -67.23 11.23 -8.89
CA SER A 229 -66.07 11.65 -8.07
C SER A 229 -64.65 11.73 -8.68
N HIS A 230 -64.03 12.91 -8.50
CA HIS A 230 -62.59 13.19 -8.59
C HIS A 230 -61.68 12.02 -8.19
N LEU A 231 -61.14 11.32 -9.18
CA LEU A 231 -59.94 10.49 -9.06
C LEU A 231 -58.75 11.29 -9.61
N ARG A 232 -57.85 11.70 -8.72
CA ARG A 232 -56.50 12.16 -9.12
C ARG A 232 -55.80 11.00 -9.82
N THR A 233 -55.23 11.26 -10.99
CA THR A 233 -54.50 10.30 -11.80
C THR A 233 -53.19 9.85 -11.10
N PRO A 234 -52.83 8.55 -11.10
CA PRO A 234 -51.62 8.03 -10.43
C PRO A 234 -50.27 8.49 -11.02
N ALA A 235 -50.26 9.22 -12.14
CA ALA A 235 -49.05 9.55 -12.88
C ALA A 235 -48.28 10.77 -12.33
N GLU A 236 -48.95 11.69 -11.63
CA GLU A 236 -48.30 12.91 -11.10
C GLU A 236 -47.48 12.66 -9.83
N GLU A 237 -47.78 11.59 -9.06
CA GLU A 237 -47.01 11.25 -7.85
C GLU A 237 -45.65 10.63 -8.17
N ASP A 238 -45.53 9.77 -9.19
CA ASP A 238 -44.26 9.08 -9.49
C ASP A 238 -43.16 10.06 -9.98
N GLY A 239 -43.51 11.18 -10.65
CA GLY A 239 -42.55 12.18 -11.12
C GLY A 239 -41.82 12.95 -9.99
N LEU A 240 -42.50 13.25 -8.88
CA LEU A 240 -41.90 13.90 -7.71
C LEU A 240 -41.05 12.94 -6.87
N VAL A 241 -41.33 11.63 -6.93
CA VAL A 241 -40.56 10.60 -6.21
C VAL A 241 -39.23 10.32 -6.92
N VAL A 242 -39.18 10.40 -8.26
CA VAL A 242 -37.93 10.30 -9.04
C VAL A 242 -36.91 11.36 -8.59
N LEU A 243 -37.35 12.58 -8.31
CA LEU A 243 -36.49 13.68 -7.81
C LEU A 243 -35.94 13.46 -6.38
N ARG A 244 -36.44 12.45 -5.65
CA ARG A 244 -36.00 12.10 -4.28
C ARG A 244 -35.07 10.88 -4.24
N GLN A 245 -34.68 10.36 -5.39
CA GLN A 245 -33.72 9.26 -5.48
C GLN A 245 -32.41 9.62 -4.77
N LEU A 246 -31.86 8.66 -4.03
CA LEU A 246 -30.59 8.82 -3.32
C LEU A 246 -29.42 8.61 -4.30
N PRO A 247 -28.54 9.61 -4.51
CA PRO A 247 -27.37 9.43 -5.37
C PRO A 247 -26.43 8.34 -4.84
N ALA A 248 -25.91 7.51 -5.75
CA ALA A 248 -25.08 6.36 -5.40
C ALA A 248 -23.81 6.75 -4.62
N PRO A 249 -23.07 7.82 -4.97
CA PRO A 249 -21.96 8.28 -4.14
C PRO A 249 -22.37 8.75 -2.75
N LEU A 250 -23.53 9.40 -2.62
CA LEU A 250 -24.04 9.87 -1.33
C LEU A 250 -24.49 8.70 -0.45
N TYR A 251 -25.12 7.68 -1.03
CA TYR A 251 -25.38 6.42 -0.33
C TYR A 251 -24.10 5.79 0.22
N ALA A 252 -23.07 5.68 -0.63
CA ALA A 252 -21.80 5.09 -0.23
C ALA A 252 -21.17 5.87 0.94
N LEU A 253 -21.11 7.20 0.83
CA LEU A 253 -20.54 8.09 1.85
C LEU A 253 -21.34 8.11 3.16
N ASP A 254 -22.67 8.17 3.09
CA ASP A 254 -23.53 8.18 4.28
C ASP A 254 -23.47 6.86 5.03
N THR A 255 -23.47 5.74 4.30
CA THR A 255 -23.33 4.41 4.88
C THR A 255 -21.91 4.22 5.46
N LEU A 256 -20.86 4.69 4.76
CA LEU A 256 -19.49 4.69 5.29
C LEU A 256 -19.40 5.45 6.60
N HIS A 257 -19.94 6.67 6.64
CA HIS A 257 -19.94 7.51 7.85
C HIS A 257 -20.63 6.80 9.03
N ALA A 258 -21.81 6.21 8.79
CA ALA A 258 -22.55 5.47 9.82
C ALA A 258 -21.75 4.26 10.35
N VAL A 259 -21.23 3.42 9.47
CA VAL A 259 -20.49 2.20 9.86
C VAL A 259 -19.19 2.55 10.59
N LEU A 260 -18.45 3.56 10.13
CA LEU A 260 -17.25 4.05 10.82
C LEU A 260 -17.58 4.60 12.20
N THR A 261 -18.72 5.28 12.35
CA THR A 261 -19.18 5.81 13.66
C THR A 261 -19.54 4.67 14.61
N ILE A 262 -20.23 3.63 14.12
CA ILE A 262 -20.54 2.41 14.90
C ILE A 262 -19.25 1.74 15.38
N MET A 263 -18.28 1.54 14.48
CA MET A 263 -16.98 0.96 14.83
C MET A 263 -16.22 1.84 15.84
N ALA A 264 -16.22 3.17 15.66
CA ALA A 264 -15.56 4.10 16.56
C ALA A 264 -16.14 4.08 17.97
N ARG A 265 -17.46 3.90 18.11
CA ARG A 265 -18.13 3.73 19.41
C ARG A 265 -17.74 2.40 20.04
N SER A 266 -17.72 1.31 19.26
CA SER A 266 -17.37 -0.03 19.76
C SER A 266 -15.98 -0.12 20.38
N VAL A 267 -14.98 0.50 19.74
CA VAL A 267 -13.60 0.48 20.26
C VAL A 267 -13.46 1.27 21.57
N VAL A 268 -14.24 2.35 21.73
CA VAL A 268 -14.19 3.21 22.92
C VAL A 268 -14.96 2.62 24.10
N LEU A 269 -16.10 1.97 23.84
CA LEU A 269 -17.00 1.42 24.86
C LEU A 269 -16.63 0.01 25.33
N ALA A 270 -15.45 -0.50 24.98
CA ALA A 270 -15.01 -1.82 25.46
C ALA A 270 -14.94 -1.80 26.99
N ASP A 271 -15.79 -2.60 27.64
CA ASP A 271 -15.87 -2.66 29.10
C ASP A 271 -14.49 -3.00 29.70
N PRO A 272 -13.92 -2.18 30.60
CA PRO A 272 -12.64 -2.48 31.23
C PRO A 272 -12.68 -3.76 32.09
N VAL A 273 -13.85 -4.22 32.54
CA VAL A 273 -14.00 -5.39 33.43
C VAL A 273 -14.30 -6.66 32.64
N ASP A 274 -15.37 -6.67 31.83
CA ASP A 274 -15.78 -7.88 31.09
C ASP A 274 -15.17 -7.96 29.67
N LYS A 275 -14.39 -6.96 29.24
CA LYS A 275 -13.84 -6.82 27.87
C LYS A 275 -14.89 -6.97 26.77
N THR A 276 -16.16 -6.67 27.07
CA THR A 276 -17.25 -6.81 26.09
C THR A 276 -17.30 -5.58 25.20
N GLU A 277 -17.12 -5.80 23.90
CA GLU A 277 -17.27 -4.78 22.87
C GLU A 277 -18.72 -4.69 22.40
N PHE A 278 -19.13 -3.51 21.95
CA PHE A 278 -20.46 -3.30 21.35
C PHE A 278 -20.68 -4.16 20.10
N LEU A 279 -19.63 -4.35 19.30
CA LEU A 279 -19.61 -5.27 18.16
C LEU A 279 -18.89 -6.56 18.55
N ASN A 280 -19.51 -7.70 18.28
CA ASN A 280 -18.76 -8.95 18.31
C ASN A 280 -17.85 -9.09 17.06
N VAL A 281 -16.92 -10.04 17.09
CA VAL A 281 -15.95 -10.27 15.99
C VAL A 281 -16.63 -10.50 14.63
N ARG A 282 -17.80 -11.15 14.60
CA ARG A 282 -18.54 -11.38 13.35
C ARG A 282 -19.11 -10.07 12.81
N GLU A 283 -19.70 -9.25 13.67
CA GLU A 283 -20.25 -7.94 13.30
C GLU A 283 -19.14 -6.98 12.87
N LEU A 284 -18.00 -6.99 13.58
CA LEU A 284 -16.80 -6.25 13.18
C LEU A 284 -16.34 -6.64 11.78
N ASN A 285 -16.26 -7.95 11.49
CA ASN A 285 -15.89 -8.42 10.15
C ASN A 285 -16.91 -8.00 9.07
N THR A 286 -18.21 -8.02 9.39
CA THR A 286 -19.25 -7.50 8.49
C THR A 286 -19.05 -6.01 8.21
N CYS A 287 -18.76 -5.20 9.22
CA CYS A 287 -18.45 -3.77 9.06
C CYS A 287 -17.24 -3.55 8.14
N LEU A 288 -16.16 -4.31 8.33
CA LEU A 288 -14.95 -4.23 7.50
C LEU A 288 -15.25 -4.57 6.03
N CYS A 289 -15.96 -5.69 5.78
CA CYS A 289 -16.38 -6.08 4.43
C CYS A 289 -17.32 -5.03 3.78
N LEU A 290 -18.19 -4.41 4.58
CA LEU A 290 -19.10 -3.36 4.13
C LEU A 290 -18.33 -2.10 3.74
N ILE A 291 -17.38 -1.65 4.58
CA ILE A 291 -16.51 -0.52 4.28
C ILE A 291 -15.74 -0.75 2.98
N GLU A 292 -15.11 -1.91 2.81
CA GLU A 292 -14.39 -2.24 1.57
C GLU A 292 -15.31 -2.16 0.34
N SER A 293 -16.50 -2.75 0.43
CA SER A 293 -17.47 -2.75 -0.67
C SER A 293 -17.98 -1.34 -1.00
N LEU A 294 -18.18 -0.50 0.02
CA LEU A 294 -18.65 0.88 -0.13
C LEU A 294 -17.57 1.80 -0.72
N VAL A 295 -16.31 1.65 -0.28
CA VAL A 295 -15.18 2.39 -0.87
C VAL A 295 -15.04 2.02 -2.34
N GLU A 296 -15.14 0.75 -2.68
CA GLU A 296 -15.07 0.31 -4.08
C GLU A 296 -16.25 0.84 -4.92
N LEU A 297 -17.48 0.78 -4.40
CA LEU A 297 -18.64 1.37 -5.07
C LEU A 297 -18.46 2.89 -5.29
N LEU A 298 -17.95 3.62 -4.30
CA LEU A 298 -17.70 5.06 -4.41
C LEU A 298 -16.71 5.38 -5.55
N LEU A 299 -15.60 4.64 -5.61
CA LEU A 299 -14.54 4.84 -6.60
C LEU A 299 -14.95 4.34 -8.00
N ASP A 300 -15.89 3.40 -8.09
CA ASP A 300 -16.49 3.01 -9.37
C ASP A 300 -17.49 4.08 -9.87
N CYS A 301 -18.17 4.79 -8.96
CA CYS A 301 -19.10 5.89 -9.29
C CYS A 301 -18.41 7.21 -9.64
N ILE A 302 -17.27 7.52 -9.02
CA ILE A 302 -16.56 8.80 -9.17
C ILE A 302 -15.10 8.55 -9.52
N ASN A 303 -14.61 9.21 -10.57
CA ASN A 303 -13.22 9.08 -11.00
C ASN A 303 -12.27 10.02 -10.22
N ASP A 304 -10.97 9.87 -10.48
CA ASP A 304 -9.91 10.66 -9.83
C ASP A 304 -9.93 12.16 -10.18
N SER A 305 -10.54 12.56 -11.31
CA SER A 305 -10.56 13.97 -11.72
C SER A 305 -11.53 14.83 -10.90
N PHE A 306 -12.38 14.22 -10.07
CA PHE A 306 -13.36 14.91 -9.22
C PHE A 306 -12.77 16.02 -8.34
N TRP A 307 -11.57 15.81 -7.80
CA TRP A 307 -10.92 16.78 -6.90
C TRP A 307 -10.21 17.92 -7.62
N SER A 308 -10.03 17.80 -8.95
CA SER A 308 -9.39 18.82 -9.78
C SER A 308 -10.38 19.85 -10.36
N MET A 309 -11.67 19.66 -10.11
CA MET A 309 -12.75 20.46 -10.69
C MET A 309 -13.44 21.35 -9.65
N ASP A 310 -14.07 22.42 -10.10
CA ASP A 310 -14.92 23.26 -9.27
C ASP A 310 -16.27 22.59 -8.95
N HIS A 311 -16.59 22.48 -7.66
CA HIS A 311 -17.83 21.87 -7.18
C HIS A 311 -19.00 22.86 -7.22
N ASN A 312 -19.49 23.18 -8.42
CA ASN A 312 -20.55 24.18 -8.61
C ASN A 312 -21.96 23.69 -8.20
N ALA A 313 -22.27 22.41 -8.48
CA ALA A 313 -23.56 21.82 -8.13
C ALA A 313 -23.65 21.48 -6.62
N LYS A 314 -24.83 21.65 -6.02
CA LYS A 314 -25.07 21.29 -4.60
C LYS A 314 -24.64 19.85 -4.31
N THR A 315 -25.03 18.91 -5.17
CA THR A 315 -24.69 17.49 -5.02
C THR A 315 -23.18 17.25 -5.00
N TYR A 316 -22.40 17.96 -5.83
CA TYR A 316 -20.93 17.82 -5.86
C TYR A 316 -20.28 18.39 -4.58
N ARG A 317 -20.80 19.51 -4.07
CA ARG A 317 -20.37 20.04 -2.76
C ARG A 317 -20.69 19.08 -1.62
N ASP A 318 -21.88 18.47 -1.64
CA ASP A 318 -22.30 17.50 -0.64
C ASP A 318 -21.41 16.24 -0.67
N ILE A 319 -21.08 15.73 -1.86
CA ILE A 319 -20.14 14.61 -2.07
C ILE A 319 -18.76 14.97 -1.51
N SER A 320 -18.20 16.12 -1.90
CA SER A 320 -16.89 16.59 -1.45
C SER A 320 -16.83 16.74 0.07
N HIS A 321 -17.82 17.42 0.66
CA HIS A 321 -17.92 17.62 2.11
C HIS A 321 -18.02 16.29 2.86
N LYS A 322 -18.93 15.39 2.46
CA LYS A 322 -19.09 14.07 3.11
C LYS A 322 -17.85 13.19 2.92
N SER A 323 -17.18 13.26 1.78
CA SER A 323 -15.91 12.56 1.54
C SER A 323 -14.83 13.00 2.53
N CYS A 324 -14.68 14.31 2.76
CA CYS A 324 -13.78 14.84 3.77
C CYS A 324 -14.15 14.36 5.19
N MET A 325 -15.44 14.34 5.54
CA MET A 325 -15.90 13.83 6.84
C MET A 325 -15.56 12.35 7.04
N VAL A 326 -15.86 11.51 6.04
CA VAL A 326 -15.58 10.06 6.06
C VAL A 326 -14.09 9.80 6.19
N MET A 327 -13.27 10.47 5.39
CA MET A 327 -11.81 10.32 5.43
C MET A 327 -11.21 10.76 6.76
N ARG A 328 -11.69 11.88 7.34
CA ARG A 328 -11.27 12.31 8.69
C ARG A 328 -11.61 11.25 9.74
N LEU A 329 -12.85 10.75 9.72
CA LEU A 329 -13.32 9.73 10.65
C LEU A 329 -12.56 8.41 10.48
N MET A 330 -12.21 8.03 9.25
CA MET A 330 -11.38 6.87 8.94
C MET A 330 -9.98 6.99 9.57
N GLY A 331 -9.34 8.17 9.44
CA GLY A 331 -8.04 8.45 10.07
C GLY A 331 -8.09 8.35 11.59
N ASP A 332 -9.12 8.93 12.21
CA ASP A 332 -9.32 8.86 13.67
C ASP A 332 -9.56 7.42 14.13
N LEU A 333 -10.34 6.65 13.36
CA LEU A 333 -10.64 5.26 13.66
C LEU A 333 -9.40 4.37 13.58
N LEU A 334 -8.55 4.56 12.56
CA LEU A 334 -7.27 3.87 12.44
C LEU A 334 -6.39 4.10 13.68
N ASN A 335 -6.28 5.36 14.14
CA ASN A 335 -5.51 5.68 15.34
C ASN A 335 -6.08 4.97 16.60
N LYS A 336 -7.41 4.88 16.73
CA LYS A 336 -8.07 4.16 17.84
C LYS A 336 -7.79 2.66 17.82
N TYR A 337 -7.96 1.98 16.69
CA TYR A 337 -7.67 0.54 16.60
C TYR A 337 -6.20 0.23 16.82
N ARG A 338 -5.31 1.05 16.26
CA ARG A 338 -3.87 0.93 16.49
C ARG A 338 -3.55 1.02 17.98
N LYS A 339 -4.03 2.09 18.63
CA LYS A 339 -3.82 2.30 20.06
C LYS A 339 -4.39 1.13 20.88
N SER A 340 -5.61 0.70 20.59
CA SER A 340 -6.23 -0.41 21.33
C SER A 340 -5.46 -1.72 21.23
N PHE A 341 -4.79 -2.01 20.10
CA PHE A 341 -3.96 -3.19 19.96
C PHE A 341 -2.64 -3.07 20.74
N PHE A 342 -1.99 -1.90 20.72
CA PHE A 342 -0.75 -1.68 21.49
C PHE A 342 -1.01 -1.60 23.01
N ASP A 343 -2.22 -1.19 23.42
CA ASP A 343 -2.64 -1.20 24.82
C ASP A 343 -2.97 -2.63 25.32
N ASP A 344 -3.48 -3.53 24.45
CA ASP A 344 -3.81 -4.92 24.78
C ASP A 344 -3.51 -5.85 23.59
N LEU A 345 -2.39 -6.58 23.68
CA LEU A 345 -1.90 -7.47 22.62
C LEU A 345 -2.81 -8.69 22.37
N ASP A 346 -3.71 -9.03 23.30
CA ASP A 346 -4.68 -10.11 23.12
C ASP A 346 -5.76 -9.72 22.09
N ARG A 347 -5.93 -8.42 21.80
CA ARG A 347 -6.90 -7.90 20.82
C ARG A 347 -6.36 -7.98 19.39
N SER A 348 -5.94 -9.18 18.97
CA SER A 348 -5.40 -9.40 17.63
C SER A 348 -6.41 -9.06 16.51
N HIS A 349 -7.72 -9.18 16.78
CA HIS A 349 -8.78 -8.73 15.86
C HIS A 349 -8.74 -7.21 15.59
N HIS A 350 -8.29 -6.40 16.55
CA HIS A 350 -8.09 -4.96 16.34
C HIS A 350 -6.92 -4.67 15.41
N ARG A 351 -5.86 -5.47 15.48
CA ARG A 351 -4.75 -5.38 14.52
C ARG A 351 -5.21 -5.72 13.10
N VAL A 352 -6.03 -6.76 12.94
CA VAL A 352 -6.61 -7.13 11.65
C VAL A 352 -7.53 -6.03 11.12
N ALA A 353 -8.40 -5.46 11.97
CA ALA A 353 -9.26 -4.35 11.60
C ALA A 353 -8.44 -3.13 11.14
N TRP A 354 -7.40 -2.77 11.90
CA TRP A 354 -6.48 -1.69 11.53
C TRP A 354 -5.81 -1.91 10.17
N LEU A 355 -5.32 -3.12 9.90
CA LEU A 355 -4.70 -3.46 8.61
C LEU A 355 -5.70 -3.33 7.46
N ARG A 356 -6.90 -3.90 7.58
CA ARG A 356 -7.93 -3.83 6.52
C ARG A 356 -8.40 -2.41 6.25
N LEU A 357 -8.60 -1.62 7.31
CA LEU A 357 -8.94 -0.20 7.16
C LEU A 357 -7.81 0.61 6.51
N THR A 358 -6.54 0.23 6.72
CA THR A 358 -5.38 0.89 6.07
C THR A 358 -5.44 0.74 4.54
N PHE A 359 -5.85 -0.41 4.00
CA PHE A 359 -6.06 -0.58 2.55
C PHE A 359 -7.14 0.37 2.01
N CYS A 360 -8.25 0.52 2.74
CA CYS A 360 -9.33 1.44 2.35
C CYS A 360 -8.89 2.90 2.45
N ALA A 361 -8.14 3.26 3.50
CA ALA A 361 -7.58 4.58 3.71
C ALA A 361 -6.62 4.99 2.58
N GLU A 362 -5.75 4.08 2.14
CA GLU A 362 -4.85 4.30 1.01
C GLU A 362 -5.63 4.62 -0.27
N LYS A 363 -6.62 3.80 -0.63
CA LYS A 363 -7.47 4.05 -1.81
C LYS A 363 -8.17 5.41 -1.76
N LEU A 364 -8.74 5.78 -0.61
CA LEU A 364 -9.44 7.05 -0.43
C LEU A 364 -8.49 8.26 -0.52
N LEU A 365 -7.31 8.17 0.10
CA LEU A 365 -6.33 9.25 0.01
C LEU A 365 -5.75 9.36 -1.41
N HIS A 366 -5.52 8.24 -2.09
CA HIS A 366 -5.12 8.23 -3.50
C HIS A 366 -6.15 8.93 -4.38
N TRP A 367 -7.44 8.64 -4.19
CA TRP A 367 -8.52 9.32 -4.90
C TRP A 367 -8.56 10.83 -4.60
N ALA A 368 -8.30 11.22 -3.36
CA ALA A 368 -8.29 12.61 -2.92
C ALA A 368 -6.93 13.34 -3.07
N ARG A 369 -5.95 12.76 -3.79
CA ARG A 369 -4.56 13.27 -3.86
C ARG A 369 -4.44 14.71 -4.38
N ASP A 370 -5.31 15.08 -5.32
CA ASP A 370 -5.33 16.39 -5.97
C ASP A 370 -6.23 17.39 -5.22
N SER A 371 -6.85 16.98 -4.11
CA SER A 371 -7.62 17.87 -3.26
C SER A 371 -6.75 18.99 -2.69
N ALA A 372 -7.30 20.21 -2.66
CA ALA A 372 -6.63 21.35 -2.03
C ALA A 372 -6.51 21.21 -0.50
N LEU A 373 -7.41 20.44 0.12
CA LEU A 373 -7.47 20.24 1.57
C LEU A 373 -7.55 18.73 1.88
N PRO A 374 -6.45 18.00 1.68
CA PRO A 374 -6.42 16.57 2.00
C PRO A 374 -6.64 16.35 3.51
N PRO A 375 -7.41 15.32 3.91
CA PRO A 375 -7.76 15.10 5.32
C PRO A 375 -6.54 14.78 6.17
N THR A 376 -6.13 15.72 7.04
CA THR A 376 -4.92 15.62 7.86
C THR A 376 -4.92 14.40 8.77
N SER A 377 -6.06 14.03 9.34
CA SER A 377 -6.18 12.82 10.19
C SER A 377 -5.87 11.54 9.41
N LEU A 378 -6.36 11.42 8.16
CA LEU A 378 -6.12 10.25 7.31
C LEU A 378 -4.64 10.17 6.90
N VAL A 379 -4.05 11.31 6.57
CA VAL A 379 -2.63 11.40 6.20
C VAL A 379 -1.75 11.00 7.38
N ASN A 380 -2.02 11.51 8.58
CA ASN A 380 -1.28 11.15 9.78
C ASN A 380 -1.40 9.64 10.07
N ALA A 381 -2.60 9.08 9.92
CA ALA A 381 -2.82 7.64 10.10
C ALA A 381 -2.01 6.80 9.10
N LEU A 382 -1.94 7.21 7.83
CA LEU A 382 -1.14 6.54 6.81
C LEU A 382 0.37 6.75 6.99
N GLN A 383 0.82 7.90 7.47
CA GLN A 383 2.21 8.12 7.88
C GLN A 383 2.60 7.15 9.00
N ILE A 384 1.73 6.96 9.99
CA ILE A 384 1.93 5.99 11.07
C ILE A 384 1.93 4.56 10.53
N ALA A 385 1.04 4.22 9.59
CA ALA A 385 1.02 2.92 8.95
C ALA A 385 2.30 2.63 8.15
N GLN A 386 2.85 3.66 7.49
CA GLN A 386 4.12 3.54 6.76
C GLN A 386 5.33 3.33 7.67
N LEU A 387 5.24 3.80 8.92
CA LEU A 387 6.28 3.58 9.93
C LEU A 387 6.12 2.23 10.66
N ASP A 388 5.08 1.46 10.36
CA ASP A 388 4.84 0.16 10.97
C ASP A 388 5.61 -0.93 10.20
N PRO A 389 6.61 -1.60 10.82
CA PRO A 389 7.43 -2.60 10.13
C PRO A 389 6.63 -3.77 9.56
N GLY A 390 5.49 -4.11 10.17
CA GLY A 390 4.65 -5.21 9.71
C GLY A 390 3.99 -4.91 8.36
N VAL A 391 3.74 -3.65 8.03
CA VAL A 391 3.16 -3.27 6.73
C VAL A 391 4.17 -3.50 5.61
N GLU A 392 5.42 -3.07 5.79
CA GLU A 392 6.46 -3.28 4.78
C GLU A 392 6.84 -4.76 4.64
N LEU A 393 6.97 -5.48 5.76
CA LEU A 393 7.40 -6.88 5.76
C LEU A 393 6.35 -7.83 5.14
N PHE A 394 5.07 -7.66 5.49
CA PHE A 394 4.01 -8.58 5.05
C PHE A 394 3.21 -8.06 3.85
N TYR A 395 3.20 -6.75 3.60
CA TYR A 395 2.41 -6.10 2.54
C TYR A 395 3.23 -5.05 1.77
N PRO A 396 4.34 -5.44 1.11
CA PRO A 396 5.25 -4.50 0.45
C PRO A 396 4.57 -3.68 -0.67
N THR A 397 3.57 -4.27 -1.34
CA THR A 397 2.77 -3.57 -2.35
C THR A 397 1.93 -2.45 -1.75
N LEU A 398 1.33 -2.66 -0.57
CA LEU A 398 0.60 -1.63 0.15
C LEU A 398 1.56 -0.54 0.65
N SER A 399 2.69 -0.91 1.26
CA SER A 399 3.71 0.03 1.70
C SER A 399 4.16 0.97 0.57
N LYS A 400 4.44 0.41 -0.62
CA LYS A 400 4.79 1.21 -1.80
C LYS A 400 3.67 2.16 -2.24
N LYS A 401 2.41 1.71 -2.23
CA LYS A 401 1.26 2.56 -2.56
C LYS A 401 1.09 3.71 -1.57
N ILE A 402 1.18 3.43 -0.28
CA ILE A 402 1.12 4.46 0.76
C ILE A 402 2.25 5.48 0.57
N GLU A 403 3.48 5.03 0.29
CA GLU A 403 4.60 5.93 -0.02
C GLU A 403 4.30 6.86 -1.20
N LEU A 404 3.79 6.32 -2.32
CA LEU A 404 3.44 7.10 -3.50
C LEU A 404 2.34 8.13 -3.21
N VAL A 405 1.28 7.71 -2.51
CA VAL A 405 0.17 8.58 -2.15
C VAL A 405 0.63 9.72 -1.25
N LEU A 406 1.41 9.42 -0.20
CA LEU A 406 1.97 10.42 0.71
C LEU A 406 2.92 11.41 0.02
N GLN A 407 3.64 10.99 -1.01
CA GLN A 407 4.50 11.86 -1.82
C GLN A 407 3.68 12.79 -2.74
N SER A 408 2.58 12.29 -3.30
CA SER A 408 1.71 13.05 -4.21
C SER A 408 0.80 14.06 -3.50
N THR A 409 0.51 13.84 -2.22
CA THR A 409 -0.45 14.67 -1.47
C THR A 409 0.14 16.04 -1.13
N ARG A 410 -0.59 17.13 -1.43
CA ARG A 410 -0.18 18.52 -1.22
C ARG A 410 -0.29 18.98 0.25
N ILE A 411 0.46 18.36 1.16
CA ILE A 411 0.50 18.74 2.58
C ILE A 411 1.82 19.39 2.95
N THR A 412 1.77 20.35 3.87
CA THR A 412 2.95 20.91 4.53
C THR A 412 3.80 19.79 5.11
N VAL A 413 5.01 19.67 4.58
CA VAL A 413 5.92 18.55 4.83
C VAL A 413 6.07 18.30 6.34
N ASN A 414 5.60 17.13 6.82
CA ASN A 414 5.95 16.66 8.15
C ASN A 414 7.41 16.14 8.12
N GLN A 415 8.35 17.04 8.39
CA GLN A 415 9.78 16.76 8.37
C GLN A 415 10.17 15.65 9.36
N GLU A 416 9.45 15.55 10.47
CA GLU A 416 9.64 14.51 11.48
C GLU A 416 9.33 13.11 10.92
N TYR A 417 8.19 12.96 10.25
CA TYR A 417 7.82 11.70 9.58
C TYR A 417 8.87 11.29 8.54
N LYS A 418 9.29 12.22 7.67
CA LYS A 418 10.29 11.92 6.62
C LYS A 418 11.62 11.47 7.23
N SER A 419 12.05 12.10 8.32
CA SER A 419 13.26 11.71 9.06
C SER A 419 13.11 10.29 9.63
N LYS A 420 12.02 10.02 10.35
CA LYS A 420 11.72 8.70 10.92
C LYS A 420 11.66 7.61 9.85
N TYR A 421 11.01 7.88 8.72
CA TYR A 421 10.90 6.92 7.63
C TYR A 421 12.24 6.63 6.96
N LYS A 422 13.10 7.65 6.81
CA LYS A 422 14.46 7.47 6.28
C LYS A 422 15.31 6.59 7.22
N GLU A 423 15.25 6.83 8.52
CA GLU A 423 15.96 5.99 9.49
C GLU A 423 15.40 4.57 9.54
N LEU A 424 14.08 4.38 9.42
CA LEU A 424 13.49 3.04 9.31
C LEU A 424 14.00 2.27 8.07
N LYS A 425 14.03 2.91 6.89
CA LYS A 425 14.59 2.32 5.66
C LYS A 425 16.08 1.97 5.80
N LYS A 426 16.82 2.83 6.49
CA LYS A 426 18.23 2.59 6.82
C LYS A 426 18.39 1.37 7.74
N LEU A 427 17.51 1.20 8.72
CA LEU A 427 17.47 0.02 9.58
C LEU A 427 17.16 -1.26 8.79
N PHE A 428 16.17 -1.27 7.90
CA PHE A 428 15.89 -2.45 7.07
C PHE A 428 17.07 -2.82 6.16
N SER A 429 17.66 -1.82 5.48
CA SER A 429 18.86 -2.03 4.67
C SER A 429 20.03 -2.56 5.53
N SER A 430 20.11 -2.13 6.78
CA SER A 430 21.11 -2.59 7.75
C SER A 430 20.88 -4.03 8.20
N MET A 431 19.61 -4.42 8.41
CA MET A 431 19.24 -5.80 8.72
C MET A 431 19.59 -6.74 7.57
N ASP A 432 19.29 -6.35 6.32
CA ASP A 432 19.68 -7.12 5.14
C ASP A 432 21.21 -7.23 5.03
N GLY A 433 21.92 -6.13 5.28
CA GLY A 433 23.38 -6.11 5.36
C GLY A 433 23.93 -7.07 6.41
N ALA A 434 23.37 -7.07 7.62
CA ALA A 434 23.78 -7.96 8.70
C ALA A 434 23.51 -9.43 8.38
N ALA A 435 22.35 -9.74 7.81
CA ALA A 435 22.02 -11.09 7.36
C ALA A 435 22.99 -11.57 6.26
N GLN A 436 23.33 -10.70 5.30
CA GLN A 436 24.34 -11.02 4.27
C GLN A 436 25.72 -11.24 4.88
N PHE A 437 26.12 -10.40 5.83
CA PHE A 437 27.41 -10.50 6.52
C PHE A 437 27.55 -11.82 7.30
N MET A 438 26.53 -12.18 8.08
CA MET A 438 26.55 -13.39 8.91
C MET A 438 26.51 -14.67 8.07
N ASN A 439 25.76 -14.67 6.95
CA ASN A 439 25.57 -15.88 6.14
C ASN A 439 26.66 -16.10 5.10
N ASN A 440 27.35 -15.06 4.63
CA ASN A 440 28.29 -15.15 3.51
C ASN A 440 29.76 -15.03 3.94
N LYS A 441 30.33 -16.13 4.46
CA LYS A 441 31.75 -16.18 4.85
C LYS A 441 32.75 -15.92 3.71
N LYS A 442 32.34 -16.07 2.44
CA LYS A 442 33.19 -15.71 1.28
C LYS A 442 33.34 -14.20 1.14
N LEU A 443 32.33 -13.44 1.58
CA LEU A 443 32.35 -11.98 1.54
C LEU A 443 33.46 -11.41 2.42
N HIS A 444 33.77 -12.06 3.56
CA HIS A 444 34.78 -11.62 4.51
C HIS A 444 36.18 -11.51 3.91
N LYS A 445 36.47 -12.26 2.83
CA LYS A 445 37.75 -12.23 2.11
C LYS A 445 37.79 -11.22 0.97
N SER A 446 36.73 -10.44 0.77
CA SER A 446 36.60 -9.47 -0.32
C SER A 446 36.54 -8.06 0.23
N LYS A 447 37.08 -7.09 -0.52
CA LYS A 447 36.96 -5.65 -0.21
C LYS A 447 35.53 -5.17 -0.01
N LYS A 448 34.56 -5.84 -0.65
CA LYS A 448 33.11 -5.59 -0.49
C LYS A 448 32.62 -5.81 0.95
N VAL A 449 33.40 -6.49 1.79
CA VAL A 449 33.09 -6.64 3.22
C VAL A 449 32.99 -5.28 3.91
N LEU A 450 33.84 -4.31 3.57
CA LEU A 450 33.82 -2.99 4.22
C LEU A 450 32.50 -2.25 3.97
N THR A 451 31.99 -2.31 2.73
CA THR A 451 30.67 -1.73 2.41
C THR A 451 29.54 -2.44 3.16
N CYS A 452 29.65 -3.75 3.35
CA CYS A 452 28.67 -4.54 4.10
C CYS A 452 28.72 -4.20 5.59
N ILE A 453 29.91 -4.18 6.21
CA ILE A 453 30.13 -3.77 7.61
C ILE A 453 29.57 -2.36 7.84
N LYS A 454 29.87 -1.40 6.97
CA LYS A 454 29.33 -0.03 7.07
C LYS A 454 27.81 0.00 7.05
N SER A 455 27.18 -0.86 6.25
CA SER A 455 25.72 -0.97 6.23
C SER A 455 25.14 -1.62 7.49
N CYS A 456 25.90 -2.45 8.23
CA CYS A 456 25.45 -3.13 9.44
C CYS A 456 25.43 -2.24 10.69
N ILE A 457 26.17 -1.14 10.72
CA ILE A 457 26.34 -0.33 11.94
C ILE A 457 24.99 0.08 12.58
N PRO A 458 23.99 0.60 11.83
CA PRO A 458 22.71 1.01 12.43
C PRO A 458 21.97 -0.10 13.18
N ILE A 459 22.12 -1.37 12.79
CA ILE A 459 21.40 -2.46 13.44
C ILE A 459 22.00 -2.87 14.79
N LEU A 460 23.24 -2.47 15.10
CA LEU A 460 23.91 -2.83 16.35
C LEU A 460 23.11 -2.30 17.56
N GLU A 461 22.51 -1.12 17.46
CA GLU A 461 21.66 -0.56 18.54
C GLU A 461 20.48 -1.47 18.91
N LEU A 462 19.91 -2.18 17.92
CA LEU A 462 18.68 -2.96 18.08
C LEU A 462 18.94 -4.46 18.28
N PHE A 463 19.84 -5.06 17.50
CA PHE A 463 20.06 -6.50 17.48
C PHE A 463 20.93 -7.00 18.63
N GLN A 464 21.79 -6.13 19.18
CA GLN A 464 22.63 -6.40 20.36
C GLN A 464 23.42 -7.72 20.29
N SER A 465 23.83 -8.14 19.09
CA SER A 465 24.63 -9.35 18.91
C SER A 465 26.11 -9.05 19.08
N GLU A 466 26.70 -9.57 20.17
CA GLU A 466 28.14 -9.47 20.44
C GLU A 466 28.96 -10.19 19.37
N HIS A 467 28.47 -11.32 18.85
CA HIS A 467 29.16 -12.09 17.79
C HIS A 467 29.31 -11.29 16.50
N LEU A 468 28.26 -10.56 16.10
CA LEU A 468 28.31 -9.73 14.90
C LEU A 468 29.37 -8.63 15.05
N LEU A 469 29.41 -7.96 16.20
CA LEU A 469 30.39 -6.91 16.46
C LEU A 469 31.81 -7.48 16.57
N ALA A 470 31.99 -8.64 17.18
CA ALA A 470 33.29 -9.31 17.28
C ALA A 470 33.83 -9.66 15.88
N ASP A 471 33.01 -10.27 15.02
CA ASP A 471 33.40 -10.60 13.64
C ASP A 471 33.73 -9.34 12.83
N MET A 472 32.95 -8.27 12.98
CA MET A 472 33.24 -6.97 12.34
C MET A 472 34.58 -6.40 12.83
N SER A 473 34.85 -6.50 14.13
CA SER A 473 36.07 -6.01 14.76
C SER A 473 37.29 -6.82 14.30
N ASP A 474 37.20 -8.14 14.29
CA ASP A 474 38.27 -9.03 13.83
C ASP A 474 38.65 -8.77 12.36
N ILE A 475 37.67 -8.48 11.50
CA ILE A 475 37.95 -8.15 10.10
C ILE A 475 38.71 -6.82 9.99
N LEU A 476 38.29 -5.79 10.73
CA LEU A 476 38.92 -4.47 10.70
C LEU A 476 40.32 -4.47 11.32
N VAL A 477 40.52 -5.26 12.37
CA VAL A 477 41.68 -5.17 13.25
C VAL A 477 42.72 -6.25 12.94
N LYS A 478 42.30 -7.49 12.61
CA LYS A 478 43.21 -8.63 12.36
C LYS A 478 43.32 -8.97 10.87
N GLN A 479 42.22 -9.00 10.13
CA GLN A 479 42.20 -9.47 8.74
C GLN A 479 42.46 -8.36 7.70
N ALA A 480 42.37 -7.08 8.10
CA ALA A 480 42.58 -5.95 7.19
C ALA A 480 43.96 -5.95 6.52
N LYS A 481 44.98 -6.50 7.19
CA LYS A 481 46.35 -6.64 6.65
C LYS A 481 46.44 -7.60 5.44
N ASP A 482 45.55 -8.58 5.38
CA ASP A 482 45.52 -9.63 4.36
C ASP A 482 44.65 -9.23 3.16
N LEU A 483 43.89 -8.13 3.31
CA LEU A 483 43.08 -7.53 2.28
C LEU A 483 43.91 -6.41 1.63
N ASP A 484 44.21 -6.55 0.35
CA ASP A 484 45.03 -5.60 -0.43
C ASP A 484 44.31 -4.25 -0.66
N PHE A 485 44.08 -3.48 0.42
CA PHE A 485 43.30 -2.25 0.44
C PHE A 485 44.05 -1.07 -0.20
N ASN A 486 43.32 -0.31 -1.03
CA ASN A 486 43.79 0.98 -1.52
C ASN A 486 43.43 2.12 -0.54
N ASP A 487 43.86 3.35 -0.82
CA ASP A 487 43.58 4.51 0.03
C ASP A 487 42.07 4.75 0.26
N SER A 488 41.23 4.45 -0.74
CA SER A 488 39.77 4.59 -0.61
C SER A 488 39.17 3.53 0.31
N ASP A 489 39.67 2.29 0.25
CA ASP A 489 39.26 1.19 1.11
C ASP A 489 39.65 1.50 2.58
N TRP A 490 40.86 2.00 2.81
CA TRP A 490 41.33 2.46 4.12
C TRP A 490 40.53 3.65 4.67
N SER A 491 40.09 4.56 3.80
CA SER A 491 39.18 5.65 4.19
C SER A 491 37.82 5.10 4.68
N VAL A 492 37.28 4.07 4.02
CA VAL A 492 36.05 3.41 4.46
C VAL A 492 36.26 2.66 5.78
N ALA A 493 37.35 1.90 5.92
CA ALA A 493 37.68 1.19 7.16
C ALA A 493 37.82 2.14 8.36
N ARG A 494 38.49 3.28 8.17
CA ARG A 494 38.60 4.35 9.17
C ARG A 494 37.24 4.95 9.53
N SER A 495 36.41 5.25 8.54
CA SER A 495 35.05 5.75 8.76
C SER A 495 34.21 4.78 9.60
N ILE A 496 34.36 3.47 9.37
CA ILE A 496 33.69 2.42 10.14
C ILE A 496 34.22 2.40 11.57
N ALA A 497 35.54 2.35 11.76
CA ALA A 497 36.16 2.30 13.08
C ALA A 497 35.78 3.52 13.94
N LEU A 498 35.84 4.73 13.38
CA LEU A 498 35.36 5.95 14.07
C LEU A 498 33.87 5.86 14.44
N SER A 499 33.04 5.28 13.57
CA SER A 499 31.61 5.12 13.85
C SER A 499 31.32 4.11 14.97
N LEU A 500 32.17 3.09 15.14
CA LEU A 500 32.09 2.12 16.24
C LEU A 500 32.61 2.71 17.56
N MET A 501 33.71 3.48 17.50
CA MET A 501 34.30 4.14 18.66
C MET A 501 33.43 5.27 19.23
N GLY A 502 32.81 6.06 18.34
CA GLY A 502 31.89 7.14 18.69
C GLY A 502 30.41 6.73 18.69
N HIS A 503 30.10 5.44 18.78
CA HIS A 503 28.73 4.92 18.68
C HIS A 503 27.86 5.37 19.87
N ASN A 504 26.56 5.59 19.71
CA ASN A 504 25.69 6.09 20.80
C ASN A 504 25.46 5.09 21.96
N VAL A 505 25.94 3.86 21.82
CA VAL A 505 25.67 2.76 22.75
C VAL A 505 26.97 2.25 23.37
N ASP A 506 27.05 2.30 24.70
CA ASP A 506 28.27 2.02 25.47
C ASP A 506 28.88 0.64 25.18
N TRP A 507 28.06 -0.41 25.08
CA TRP A 507 28.57 -1.77 24.86
C TRP A 507 29.28 -1.92 23.50
N VAL A 508 28.83 -1.20 22.46
CA VAL A 508 29.45 -1.21 21.13
C VAL A 508 30.84 -0.58 21.21
N GLN A 509 30.93 0.59 21.85
CA GLN A 509 32.19 1.29 22.05
C GLN A 509 33.18 0.41 22.83
N ILE A 510 32.74 -0.11 23.98
CA ILE A 510 33.58 -0.89 24.90
C ILE A 510 34.15 -2.13 24.19
N THR A 511 33.31 -2.88 23.48
CA THR A 511 33.75 -4.10 22.77
C THR A 511 34.73 -3.79 21.64
N PHE A 512 34.52 -2.71 20.90
CA PHE A 512 35.46 -2.30 19.85
C PHE A 512 36.79 -1.81 20.43
N TYR A 513 36.76 -1.01 21.50
CA TYR A 513 37.97 -0.58 22.20
C TYR A 513 38.76 -1.75 22.80
N LYS A 514 38.08 -2.76 23.37
CA LYS A 514 38.70 -4.01 23.83
C LYS A 514 39.40 -4.73 22.68
N SER A 515 38.74 -4.86 21.53
CA SER A 515 39.31 -5.50 20.34
C SER A 515 40.58 -4.80 19.83
N LEU A 516 40.58 -3.45 19.84
CA LEU A 516 41.78 -2.67 19.51
C LEU A 516 42.93 -2.91 20.50
N ALA A 517 42.64 -2.94 21.80
CA ALA A 517 43.63 -3.18 22.83
C ALA A 517 44.23 -4.60 22.74
N GLU A 518 43.39 -5.61 22.49
CA GLU A 518 43.84 -6.99 22.26
C GLU A 518 44.76 -7.11 21.05
N MET A 519 44.45 -6.41 19.95
CA MET A 519 45.34 -6.40 18.79
C MET A 519 46.69 -5.78 19.10
N VAL A 520 46.73 -4.64 19.79
CA VAL A 520 48.01 -4.04 20.19
C VAL A 520 48.80 -4.99 21.08
N LYS A 521 48.13 -5.68 22.03
CA LYS A 521 48.77 -6.71 22.85
C LYS A 521 49.34 -7.85 22.01
N SER A 522 48.59 -8.36 21.03
CA SER A 522 49.06 -9.46 20.15
C SER A 522 50.28 -9.07 19.30
N VAL A 523 50.34 -7.83 18.80
CA VAL A 523 51.49 -7.33 18.05
C VAL A 523 52.73 -7.22 18.94
N LEU A 524 52.57 -6.79 20.19
CA LEU A 524 53.67 -6.68 21.16
C LEU A 524 54.25 -8.02 21.60
N VAL A 525 53.38 -9.04 21.77
CA VAL A 525 53.80 -10.41 22.13
C VAL A 525 54.47 -11.10 20.94
N GLY A 526 54.33 -10.57 19.72
CA GLY A 526 54.90 -11.10 18.50
C GLY A 526 54.00 -12.12 17.78
N ASP A 527 52.75 -12.26 18.21
CA ASP A 527 51.75 -13.15 17.58
C ASP A 527 51.21 -12.57 16.25
N GLU A 528 51.27 -11.26 16.09
CA GLU A 528 50.65 -10.51 14.99
C GLU A 528 51.64 -9.54 14.33
N ASN A 529 51.45 -9.24 13.05
CA ASN A 529 52.35 -8.38 12.27
C ASN A 529 52.10 -6.89 12.57
N GLU A 530 53.15 -6.07 12.64
CA GLU A 530 53.06 -4.61 12.80
C GLU A 530 52.16 -3.93 11.76
N LYS A 531 52.00 -4.53 10.56
CA LYS A 531 51.05 -4.06 9.53
C LYS A 531 49.60 -3.97 10.02
N SER A 532 49.20 -4.74 11.03
CA SER A 532 47.88 -4.67 11.66
C SER A 532 47.61 -3.31 12.34
N LEU A 533 48.65 -2.57 12.70
CA LEU A 533 48.54 -1.24 13.34
C LEU A 533 48.22 -0.12 12.35
N THR A 534 48.17 -0.41 11.04
CA THR A 534 47.96 0.61 10.00
C THR A 534 46.68 1.43 10.23
N LEU A 535 45.59 0.78 10.65
CA LEU A 535 44.33 1.46 10.98
C LEU A 535 44.45 2.33 12.24
N LEU A 536 45.15 1.81 13.25
CA LEU A 536 45.33 2.48 14.54
C LEU A 536 46.17 3.75 14.40
N CYS A 537 47.19 3.73 13.54
CA CYS A 537 48.06 4.87 13.24
C CYS A 537 47.37 5.94 12.37
N ASP A 538 46.07 5.85 12.10
CA ASP A 538 45.36 6.93 11.45
C ASP A 538 45.12 8.10 12.42
N VAL A 539 45.35 9.32 11.95
CA VAL A 539 45.22 10.55 12.74
C VAL A 539 43.84 10.68 13.38
N GLY A 540 42.78 10.32 12.65
CA GLY A 540 41.41 10.41 13.16
C GLY A 540 41.16 9.44 14.32
N ILE A 541 41.64 8.20 14.18
CA ILE A 541 41.49 7.15 15.21
C ILE A 541 42.27 7.53 16.47
N LEU A 542 43.50 7.99 16.32
CA LEU A 542 44.32 8.46 17.45
C LEU A 542 43.69 9.66 18.15
N THR A 543 43.09 10.58 17.40
CA THR A 543 42.38 11.75 17.97
C THR A 543 41.18 11.28 18.79
N GLU A 544 40.36 10.37 18.27
CA GLU A 544 39.20 9.81 18.99
C GLU A 544 39.63 9.11 20.29
N ILE A 545 40.70 8.30 20.24
CA ILE A 545 41.31 7.66 21.41
C ILE A 545 41.73 8.71 22.45
N CYS A 546 42.48 9.73 22.02
CA CYS A 546 43.06 10.72 22.94
C CYS A 546 42.01 11.64 23.57
N CYS A 547 41.03 12.10 22.77
CA CYS A 547 40.03 13.07 23.21
C CYS A 547 38.86 12.41 23.96
N HIS A 548 38.40 11.25 23.49
CA HIS A 548 37.16 10.60 23.96
C HIS A 548 37.41 9.27 24.68
N GLY A 549 38.35 8.45 24.20
CA GLY A 549 38.69 7.17 24.83
C GLY A 549 39.32 7.31 26.22
N LEU A 550 40.27 8.23 26.40
CA LEU A 550 40.99 8.46 27.66
C LEU A 550 40.18 9.20 28.74
N SER A 551 39.15 9.94 28.34
CA SER A 551 38.29 10.72 29.23
C SER A 551 37.04 9.95 29.70
N SER A 552 36.80 8.76 29.12
CA SER A 552 35.69 7.87 29.46
C SER A 552 35.81 7.31 30.89
N LYS A 553 34.70 7.32 31.64
CA LYS A 553 34.60 6.80 33.02
C LYS A 553 34.62 5.26 33.12
N CYS A 554 34.61 4.54 31.99
CA CYS A 554 34.59 3.08 31.97
C CYS A 554 35.98 2.50 32.30
N LYS A 555 36.10 1.75 33.41
CA LYS A 555 37.36 1.17 33.92
C LYS A 555 38.09 0.21 32.96
N GLU A 556 37.47 -0.16 31.85
CA GLU A 556 38.03 -1.07 30.83
C GLU A 556 38.77 -0.32 29.71
N THR A 557 38.79 1.01 29.74
CA THR A 557 39.67 1.85 28.89
C THR A 557 41.12 1.88 29.36
N THR A 558 41.49 1.08 30.37
CA THR A 558 42.89 0.87 30.79
C THR A 558 43.77 0.29 29.66
N GLY A 559 43.16 -0.40 28.68
CA GLY A 559 43.83 -0.79 27.43
C GLY A 559 44.22 0.38 26.53
N LEU A 560 43.53 1.53 26.59
CA LEU A 560 43.84 2.72 25.78
C LEU A 560 45.08 3.46 26.28
N THR A 561 45.33 3.45 27.59
CA THR A 561 46.60 3.91 28.16
C THR A 561 47.74 3.01 27.69
N GLN A 562 47.53 1.69 27.66
CA GLN A 562 48.49 0.70 27.14
C GLN A 562 48.78 0.91 25.65
N ILE A 563 47.77 1.23 24.83
CA ILE A 563 47.95 1.58 23.40
C ILE A 563 48.89 2.78 23.24
N LEU A 564 48.73 3.83 24.06
CA LEU A 564 49.60 5.01 24.03
C LEU A 564 51.00 4.73 24.60
N ASP A 565 51.11 3.93 25.65
CA ASP A 565 52.40 3.59 26.27
C ASP A 565 53.25 2.69 25.36
N VAL A 566 52.60 1.88 24.53
CA VAL A 566 53.20 1.06 23.47
C VAL A 566 53.70 1.91 22.31
N LEU A 567 52.89 2.88 21.87
CA LEU A 567 53.30 3.85 20.85
C LEU A 567 54.43 4.78 21.36
N LYS A 568 54.52 5.02 22.68
CA LYS A 568 55.60 5.75 23.36
C LYS A 568 56.85 4.90 23.65
N GLN A 569 56.77 3.58 23.51
CA GLN A 569 57.82 2.60 23.82
C GLN A 569 58.22 2.49 25.30
N ASP A 570 57.33 2.80 26.24
CA ASP A 570 57.65 2.77 27.66
C ASP A 570 57.45 1.38 28.32
N VAL A 571 56.98 0.34 27.60
CA VAL A 571 56.59 -0.95 28.20
C VAL A 571 56.89 -2.19 27.31
N VAL A 572 57.35 -3.30 27.91
CA VAL A 572 57.46 -4.66 27.34
C VAL A 572 56.78 -5.67 28.26
N LEU A 573 56.20 -6.74 27.70
CA LEU A 573 55.63 -7.86 28.45
C LEU A 573 56.73 -8.83 28.89
N ASP A 574 56.75 -9.22 30.16
CA ASP A 574 57.63 -10.30 30.63
C ASP A 574 57.11 -11.70 30.26
N ASP A 575 57.92 -12.72 30.53
CA ASP A 575 57.61 -14.12 30.23
C ASP A 575 56.36 -14.65 30.98
N GLU A 576 55.82 -13.89 31.95
CA GLU A 576 54.58 -14.18 32.69
C GLU A 576 53.40 -13.29 32.29
N GLY A 577 53.55 -12.38 31.32
CA GLY A 577 52.49 -11.52 30.81
C GLY A 577 52.25 -10.23 31.61
N HIS A 578 53.20 -9.80 32.46
CA HIS A 578 53.15 -8.52 33.18
C HIS A 578 53.87 -7.41 32.43
N TYR A 579 53.37 -6.18 32.55
CA TYR A 579 53.91 -4.98 31.91
C TYR A 579 55.12 -4.42 32.67
N ILE A 580 56.29 -4.35 32.02
CA ILE A 580 57.55 -3.81 32.58
C ILE A 580 58.06 -2.63 31.76
N SER A 581 58.54 -1.56 32.42
CA SER A 581 59.12 -0.39 31.72
C SER A 581 60.56 -0.62 31.26
N ARG A 582 60.87 -0.36 29.96
CA ARG A 582 62.17 -0.67 29.35
C ARG A 582 63.13 0.54 29.39
N ASN A 583 64.30 0.35 29.99
CA ASN A 583 65.49 1.19 29.77
C ASN A 583 66.40 0.51 28.72
N THR A 584 66.45 1.05 27.49
CA THR A 584 67.46 0.88 26.38
C THR A 584 67.04 0.32 25.00
N MET A 585 67.23 1.19 23.99
CA MET A 585 67.83 1.11 22.63
C MET A 585 67.41 0.12 21.51
N GLN A 586 66.33 -0.67 21.59
CA GLN A 586 65.74 -1.24 20.35
C GLN A 586 64.22 -0.98 20.25
N PRO A 587 63.75 -0.32 19.16
CA PRO A 587 62.33 -0.11 18.91
C PRO A 587 61.57 -1.43 18.83
N ALA A 588 60.41 -1.53 19.49
CA ALA A 588 59.47 -2.64 19.30
C ALA A 588 58.62 -2.51 18.01
N LEU A 589 58.77 -1.40 17.27
CA LEU A 589 58.07 -1.06 16.05
C LEU A 589 59.07 -0.55 15.01
N GLU A 590 58.80 -0.76 13.73
CA GLU A 590 59.63 -0.23 12.65
C GLU A 590 59.85 1.29 12.79
N PRO A 591 61.07 1.80 12.52
CA PRO A 591 61.39 3.23 12.65
C PRO A 591 60.49 4.16 11.81
N SER A 592 59.97 3.66 10.69
CA SER A 592 59.12 4.35 9.73
C SER A 592 57.73 4.66 10.33
N LEU A 593 57.06 3.64 10.86
CA LEU A 593 55.77 3.72 11.54
C LEU A 593 55.88 4.59 12.78
N ARG A 594 56.95 4.38 13.58
CA ARG A 594 57.27 5.17 14.76
C ARG A 594 57.37 6.67 14.46
N ARG A 595 58.13 7.04 13.43
CA ARG A 595 58.33 8.46 13.08
C ARG A 595 57.03 9.10 12.61
N SER A 596 56.21 8.38 11.83
CA SER A 596 54.90 8.86 11.37
C SER A 596 53.93 9.07 12.53
N THR A 597 53.78 8.10 13.42
CA THR A 597 52.86 8.20 14.56
C THR A 597 53.27 9.26 15.58
N LEU A 598 54.58 9.38 15.88
CA LEU A 598 55.10 10.43 16.76
C LEU A 598 54.89 11.83 16.17
N GLN A 599 55.08 12.02 14.85
CA GLN A 599 54.77 13.28 14.18
C GLN A 599 53.28 13.63 14.27
N GLN A 600 52.41 12.65 14.08
CA GLN A 600 50.96 12.87 14.17
C GLN A 600 50.49 13.17 15.60
N LEU A 601 51.01 12.47 16.60
CA LEU A 601 50.74 12.75 18.02
C LEU A 601 51.23 14.15 18.43
N ALA A 602 52.37 14.61 17.91
CA ALA A 602 52.86 15.96 18.14
C ALA A 602 51.93 17.02 17.54
N VAL A 603 51.35 16.77 16.36
CA VAL A 603 50.37 17.67 15.73
C VAL A 603 49.08 17.76 16.56
N ILE A 604 48.57 16.63 17.06
CA ILE A 604 47.36 16.58 17.90
C ILE A 604 47.54 17.38 19.20
N ASN A 605 48.72 17.28 19.82
CA ASN A 605 49.05 17.98 21.06
C ASN A 605 49.11 19.51 20.91
N VAL A 606 49.39 20.00 19.69
CA VAL A 606 49.43 21.44 19.35
C VAL A 606 48.02 21.99 19.11
N THR A 607 47.10 21.18 18.56
CA THR A 607 45.75 21.63 18.21
C THR A 607 44.77 21.69 19.39
N ASP A 608 44.96 20.88 20.44
CA ASP A 608 43.99 20.74 21.55
C ASP A 608 44.39 21.49 22.84
N GLY A 609 45.25 22.52 22.72
CA GLY A 609 45.52 23.47 23.80
C GLY A 609 46.12 22.87 25.08
N GLY A 610 46.90 21.80 24.99
CA GLY A 610 47.65 21.25 26.13
C GLY A 610 46.84 20.46 27.17
N ARG A 611 45.61 20.03 26.86
CA ARG A 611 44.80 19.17 27.78
C ARG A 611 45.35 17.75 27.95
N LEU A 612 46.32 17.32 27.14
CA LEU A 612 46.94 16.00 27.19
C LEU A 612 48.26 16.05 27.99
N SER A 613 48.18 16.31 29.30
CA SER A 613 49.37 16.37 30.19
C SER A 613 50.17 15.05 30.22
N SER A 614 49.52 13.91 29.91
CA SER A 614 50.14 12.59 29.77
C SER A 614 50.95 12.39 28.49
N ILE A 615 50.90 13.31 27.51
CA ILE A 615 51.63 13.25 26.23
C ILE A 615 52.87 14.18 26.22
N SER A 616 53.06 15.00 27.25
CA SER A 616 54.18 15.96 27.37
C SER A 616 55.58 15.32 27.23
N GLY A 617 55.76 14.06 27.63
CA GLY A 617 57.03 13.32 27.44
C GLY A 617 57.39 13.04 25.98
N VAL A 618 56.41 12.96 25.09
CA VAL A 618 56.58 12.58 23.67
C VAL A 618 57.23 13.70 22.85
N CYS A 619 56.86 14.96 23.13
CA CYS A 619 57.49 16.12 22.49
C CYS A 619 58.97 16.28 22.88
N ASN A 620 59.37 15.81 24.06
CA ASN A 620 60.76 15.86 24.50
C ASN A 620 61.64 14.80 23.82
N GLN A 621 61.12 13.60 23.50
CA GLN A 621 61.88 12.59 22.75
C GLN A 621 62.11 12.98 21.28
N LEU A 622 61.16 13.67 20.64
CA LEU A 622 61.32 14.17 19.26
C LEU A 622 62.43 15.22 19.12
N ARG A 623 62.71 16.00 20.19
CA ARG A 623 63.83 16.96 20.24
C ARG A 623 65.20 16.31 20.35
N VAL A 624 65.28 15.02 20.70
CA VAL A 624 66.55 14.28 20.84
C VAL A 624 66.93 13.56 19.53
N TYR A 625 66.00 13.46 18.57
CA TYR A 625 66.20 12.77 17.27
C TYR A 625 66.12 13.71 16.04
N THR A 626 66.09 15.02 16.24
CA THR A 626 66.45 16.06 15.27
C THR A 626 67.80 16.63 15.64
#